data_AF-A0A968CKQ8-F1
#
_entry.id   AF-A0A968CKQ8-F1
#
_cell.length_a   1.000
_cell.length_b   1.000
_cell.length_c   1.000
_cell.angle_alpha   90.00
_cell.angle_beta   90.00
_cell.angle_gamma   90.00
#
_symmetry.space_group_name_H-M   'P 1'
#
loop_
_entity.id
_entity.type
_entity.pdbx_description
1 polymer ?
#
loop_
_entity_poly.entity_id
_entity_poly.type
_entity_poly.pdbx_seq_one_letter_code
_entity_poly.pdbx_strand_id
1 'polypeptide(L)'
;LWVRWGEEAGVPERDPSAPWPGATPGPEPALVPSRPPVLEVEWDGGIPVRVRLGARWEPIRSWSGPWRLTGRWWAGEEPADRYQLVTSAGAFLCVVRD
;
A
#
# COMPACT_ATOMS: atom_id res chain seq x y z
N LEU A 1 2.33 9.23 -27.29
CA LEU A 1 1.71 9.25 -28.63
C LEU A 1 2.00 7.90 -29.28
N TRP A 2 0.98 7.14 -29.67
CA TRP A 2 1.21 5.90 -30.41
C TRP A 2 1.48 6.27 -31.87
N VAL A 3 2.64 5.86 -32.40
CA VAL A 3 3.03 6.10 -33.79
C VAL A 3 3.10 4.79 -34.55
N ARG A 4 2.77 4.81 -35.83
CA ARG A 4 2.87 3.62 -36.68
C ARG A 4 4.33 3.31 -36.95
N TRP A 5 4.63 2.02 -37.05
CA TRP A 5 5.97 1.55 -37.37
C TRP A 5 6.44 2.10 -38.72
N GLY A 6 7.57 2.82 -38.72
CA GLY A 6 8.15 3.43 -39.92
C GLY A 6 7.80 4.90 -40.15
N GLU A 7 6.96 5.51 -39.31
CA GLU A 7 6.70 6.95 -39.35
C GLU A 7 7.52 7.69 -38.29
N GLU A 8 8.00 8.89 -38.63
CA GLU A 8 8.63 9.76 -37.65
C GLU A 8 7.59 10.25 -36.64
N ALA A 9 7.98 10.25 -35.36
CA ALA A 9 7.13 10.77 -34.32
C ALA A 9 6.93 12.28 -34.54
N GLY A 10 5.68 12.70 -34.75
CA GLY A 10 5.33 14.10 -34.92
C GLY A 10 5.74 14.95 -33.71
N VAL A 11 6.12 16.20 -33.97
CA VAL A 11 6.41 17.18 -32.92
C VAL A 11 5.15 17.37 -32.07
N PRO A 12 5.20 17.19 -30.74
CA PRO A 12 4.03 17.34 -29.89
C PRO A 12 3.48 18.77 -29.97
N GLU A 13 2.18 18.89 -30.29
CA GLU A 13 1.46 20.18 -30.46
C GLU A 13 1.39 21.00 -29.16
N ARG A 14 1.64 20.37 -28.00
CA ARG A 14 1.73 21.01 -26.68
C ARG A 14 2.99 20.58 -25.95
N ASP A 15 3.52 21.51 -25.15
CA ASP A 15 4.61 21.25 -24.21
C ASP A 15 4.22 20.09 -23.27
N PRO A 16 4.92 18.94 -23.33
CA PRO A 16 4.65 17.80 -22.45
C PRO A 16 4.86 18.10 -20.97
N SER A 17 5.61 19.16 -20.65
CA SER A 17 5.89 19.60 -19.28
C SER A 17 4.87 20.59 -18.73
N ALA A 18 3.95 21.09 -19.57
CA ALA A 18 2.91 21.99 -19.10
C ALA A 18 1.90 21.23 -18.22
N PRO A 19 1.58 21.74 -17.02
CA PRO A 19 0.58 21.12 -16.16
C PRO A 19 -0.79 21.19 -16.85
N TRP A 20 -1.40 20.04 -17.10
CA TRP A 20 -2.75 20.00 -17.64
C TRP A 20 -3.73 20.60 -16.63
N PRO A 21 -4.76 21.36 -17.05
CA PRO A 21 -5.86 21.72 -16.16
C PRO A 21 -6.50 20.43 -15.61
N GLY A 22 -6.36 20.20 -14.30
CA GLY A 22 -6.78 18.96 -13.65
C GLY A 22 -5.66 17.92 -13.44
N ALA A 23 -4.40 18.27 -13.66
CA ALA A 23 -3.27 17.43 -13.25
C ALA A 23 -3.32 17.20 -11.74
N THR A 24 -3.63 15.96 -11.35
CA THR A 24 -3.55 15.54 -9.95
C THR A 24 -2.11 15.72 -9.48
N PRO A 25 -1.88 16.29 -8.28
CA PRO A 25 -0.54 16.32 -7.70
C PRO A 25 0.08 14.92 -7.74
N GLY A 26 1.39 14.86 -7.96
CA GLY A 26 2.13 13.62 -7.78
C GLY A 26 1.83 13.04 -6.39
N PRO A 27 1.83 11.71 -6.21
CA PRO A 27 1.60 11.12 -4.91
C PRO A 27 2.61 11.68 -3.91
N GLU A 28 2.13 12.14 -2.75
CA GLU A 28 3.00 12.49 -1.62
C GLU A 28 3.94 11.30 -1.33
N PRO A 29 5.24 11.51 -1.09
CA PRO A 29 6.18 10.44 -0.85
C PRO A 29 5.75 9.64 0.39
N ALA A 30 5.25 8.44 0.18
CA ALA A 30 4.95 7.51 1.25
C ALA A 30 6.25 6.89 1.76
N LEU A 31 6.56 7.08 3.06
CA LEU A 31 7.63 6.34 3.71
C LEU A 31 7.17 4.91 3.96
N VAL A 32 7.61 3.99 3.10
CA VAL A 32 7.38 2.55 3.28
C VAL A 32 8.63 1.94 3.91
N PRO A 33 8.54 1.31 5.09
CA PRO A 33 9.69 0.63 5.67
C PRO A 33 10.13 -0.52 4.75
N SER A 34 11.45 -0.65 4.55
CA SER A 34 12.04 -1.68 3.69
C SER A 34 11.71 -3.11 4.14
N ARG A 35 11.44 -3.29 5.44
CA ARG A 35 10.89 -4.53 6.00
C ARG A 35 9.61 -4.18 6.77
N PRO A 36 8.44 -4.70 6.35
CA PRO A 36 7.21 -4.51 7.10
C PRO A 36 7.38 -5.05 8.52
N PRO A 37 7.01 -4.30 9.57
CA PRO A 37 7.03 -4.81 10.92
C PRO A 37 5.98 -5.92 11.06
N VAL A 38 6.33 -6.98 11.79
CA VAL A 38 5.35 -7.95 12.26
C VAL A 38 4.68 -7.33 13.49
N LEU A 39 3.37 -7.17 13.44
CA LEU A 39 2.58 -6.63 14.55
C LEU A 39 1.73 -7.74 15.15
N GLU A 40 1.69 -7.79 16.48
CA GLU A 40 0.70 -8.62 17.18
C GLU A 40 -0.67 -7.94 17.07
N VAL A 41 -1.69 -8.70 16.66
CA VAL A 41 -3.06 -8.24 16.50
C VAL A 41 -3.98 -9.14 17.31
N GLU A 42 -4.85 -8.53 18.11
CA GLU A 42 -5.92 -9.22 18.80
C GLU A 42 -7.18 -9.21 17.93
N TRP A 43 -7.85 -10.36 17.87
CA TRP A 43 -9.01 -10.60 17.01
C TRP A 43 -10.24 -10.98 17.85
N ASP A 44 -11.40 -10.46 17.45
CA ASP A 44 -12.71 -10.84 17.98
C ASP A 44 -13.63 -11.21 16.82
N GLY A 45 -14.05 -12.47 16.73
CA GLY A 45 -14.90 -12.94 15.62
C GLY A 45 -14.31 -12.73 14.22
N GLY A 46 -12.99 -12.75 14.07
CA GLY A 46 -12.29 -12.47 12.80
C GLY A 46 -12.16 -10.97 12.47
N ILE A 47 -12.58 -10.10 13.39
CA ILE A 47 -12.44 -8.64 13.29
C ILE A 47 -11.23 -8.21 14.12
N PRO A 48 -10.28 -7.43 13.58
CA PRO A 48 -9.15 -6.96 14.35
C PRO A 48 -9.59 -5.85 15.32
N VAL A 49 -9.34 -6.03 16.63
CA VAL A 49 -9.81 -5.11 17.67
C VAL A 49 -8.70 -4.30 18.33
N ARG A 50 -7.50 -4.87 18.48
CA ARG A 50 -6.32 -4.18 19.05
C ARG A 50 -5.05 -4.57 18.31
N VAL A 51 -4.10 -3.65 18.23
CA VAL A 51 -2.76 -3.90 17.68
C VAL A 51 -1.69 -3.50 18.68
N ARG A 52 -0.61 -4.26 18.75
CA ARG A 52 0.50 -3.97 19.66
C ARG A 52 1.51 -3.06 18.99
N LEU A 53 1.62 -1.82 19.49
CA LEU A 53 2.62 -0.85 19.06
C LEU A 53 3.68 -0.71 20.16
N GLY A 54 4.82 -1.37 19.96
CA GLY A 54 5.87 -1.48 20.97
C GLY A 54 5.36 -2.21 22.22
N ALA A 55 5.36 -1.55 23.37
CA ALA A 55 4.91 -2.14 24.63
C ALA A 55 3.40 -1.96 24.90
N ARG A 56 2.66 -1.24 24.03
CA ARG A 56 1.27 -0.86 24.28
C ARG A 56 0.30 -1.53 23.31
N TRP A 57 -0.87 -1.86 23.82
CA TRP A 57 -2.02 -2.24 23.00
C TRP A 57 -2.82 -1.00 22.65
N GLU A 58 -2.99 -0.74 21.36
CA GLU A 58 -3.77 0.37 20.83
C GLU A 58 -5.08 -0.15 20.21
N PRO A 59 -6.23 0.47 20.51
CA PRO A 59 -7.50 0.08 19.92
C PRO A 59 -7.54 0.42 18.42
N ILE A 60 -8.06 -0.52 17.63
CA ILE A 60 -8.28 -0.34 16.20
C ILE A 60 -9.62 0.37 16.02
N ARG A 61 -9.57 1.54 15.38
CA ARG A 61 -10.74 2.39 15.12
C ARG A 61 -11.41 2.07 13.79
N SER A 62 -10.61 1.65 12.81
CA SER A 62 -11.06 1.26 11.47
C SER A 62 -9.98 0.39 10.82
N TRP A 63 -10.37 -0.39 9.82
CA TRP A 63 -9.45 -1.26 9.11
C TRP A 63 -9.89 -1.49 7.66
N SER A 64 -8.97 -2.00 6.83
CA SER A 64 -9.24 -2.44 5.45
C SER A 64 -8.41 -3.67 5.11
N GLY A 65 -8.95 -4.53 4.25
CA GLY A 65 -8.42 -5.86 3.94
C GLY A 65 -9.45 -6.96 4.25
N PRO A 66 -9.03 -8.24 4.33
CA PRO A 66 -7.71 -8.73 3.96
C PRO A 66 -7.40 -8.53 2.47
N TRP A 67 -6.18 -8.07 2.16
CA TRP A 67 -5.62 -8.17 0.81
C TRP A 67 -4.65 -9.34 0.76
N ARG A 68 -5.04 -10.40 0.04
CA ARG A 68 -4.24 -11.60 -0.12
C ARG A 68 -2.91 -11.28 -0.79
N LEU A 69 -1.82 -11.66 -0.14
CA LEU A 69 -0.48 -11.72 -0.73
C LEU A 69 -0.23 -13.18 -1.09
N THR A 70 -0.08 -13.47 -2.38
CA THR A 70 0.20 -14.82 -2.88
C THR A 70 1.61 -15.30 -2.57
N GLY A 71 2.49 -14.40 -2.12
CA GLY A 71 3.92 -14.69 -1.92
C GLY A 71 4.65 -14.93 -3.24
N ARG A 72 5.95 -14.66 -3.28
CA ARG A 72 6.85 -15.19 -4.30
C ARG A 72 7.39 -16.53 -3.83
N TRP A 73 6.69 -17.62 -4.17
CA TRP A 73 7.10 -18.97 -3.77
C TRP A 73 8.55 -19.30 -4.20
N TRP A 74 9.01 -18.77 -5.33
CA TRP A 74 10.39 -18.92 -5.83
C TRP A 74 11.44 -18.16 -5.00
N ALA A 75 11.01 -17.28 -4.11
CA ALA A 75 11.86 -16.55 -3.16
C ALA A 75 11.63 -17.03 -1.71
N GLY A 76 10.90 -18.13 -1.50
CA GLY A 76 10.56 -18.64 -0.16
C GLY A 76 9.60 -17.75 0.61
N GLU A 77 8.81 -16.91 -0.08
CA GLU A 77 7.77 -16.11 0.55
C GLU A 77 6.45 -16.90 0.62
N GLU A 78 5.98 -17.13 1.84
CA GLU A 78 4.69 -17.74 2.10
C GLU A 78 3.52 -16.80 1.79
N PRO A 79 2.33 -17.34 1.45
CA PRO A 79 1.10 -16.56 1.39
C PRO A 79 0.83 -15.86 2.73
N ALA A 80 0.27 -14.66 2.66
CA ALA A 80 -0.08 -13.89 3.86
C ALA A 80 -1.23 -12.93 3.57
N ASP A 81 -1.86 -12.39 4.60
CA ASP A 81 -2.90 -11.38 4.45
C ASP A 81 -2.40 -10.01 4.90
N ARG A 82 -2.60 -9.00 4.05
CA ARG A 82 -2.24 -7.62 4.37
C ARG A 82 -3.47 -6.85 4.82
N TYR A 83 -3.29 -6.08 5.90
CA TYR A 83 -4.31 -5.23 6.48
C TYR A 83 -3.79 -3.81 6.60
N GLN A 84 -4.69 -2.84 6.46
CA GLN A 84 -4.48 -1.48 6.95
C GLN A 84 -5.23 -1.35 8.27
N LEU A 85 -4.53 -1.02 9.35
CA LEU A 85 -5.09 -0.82 10.68
C LEU A 85 -4.99 0.66 11.06
N VAL A 86 -6.09 1.27 11.45
CA VAL A 86 -6.16 2.68 11.84
C VAL A 86 -6.35 2.78 13.35
N THR A 87 -5.47 3.50 14.02
CA THR A 87 -5.48 3.76 15.46
C THR A 87 -5.45 5.27 15.75
N SER A 88 -5.44 5.67 17.02
CA SER A 88 -5.13 7.04 17.45
C SER A 88 -3.70 7.47 17.09
N ALA A 89 -2.74 6.53 17.02
CA ALA A 89 -1.35 6.80 16.72
C ALA A 89 -1.06 6.94 15.22
N GLY A 90 -1.98 6.49 14.35
CA GLY A 90 -1.83 6.55 12.91
C GLY A 90 -2.43 5.34 12.19
N ALA A 91 -2.22 5.31 10.87
CA ALA A 91 -2.58 4.20 10.01
C ALA A 91 -1.33 3.36 9.67
N PHE A 92 -1.43 2.05 9.84
CA PHE A 92 -0.33 1.11 9.64
C PHE A 92 -0.72 0.07 8.60
N LEU A 93 0.19 -0.21 7.67
CA LEU A 93 0.07 -1.35 6.77
C LEU A 93 0.86 -2.50 7.37
N CYS A 94 0.18 -3.59 7.71
CA CYS A 94 0.80 -4.77 8.33
C CYS A 94 0.44 -6.05 7.59
N VAL A 95 1.32 -7.04 7.70
CA VAL A 95 1.10 -8.39 7.18
C VAL A 95 0.84 -9.31 8.36
N VAL A 96 -0.32 -9.96 8.34
CA VAL A 96 -0.73 -10.98 9.28
C VAL A 96 -0.40 -12.33 8.65
N ARG A 97 0.30 -13.18 9.39
CA ARG A 97 0.60 -14.56 9.02
C ARG A 97 -0.07 -15.46 10.03
N ASP A 98 -0.66 -16.55 9.54
CA ASP A 98 -1.17 -17.64 10.39
C ASP A 98 -0.03 -18.39 11.10
#